data_AF-A0A6L2L0Q4-F1
#
_entry.id   AF-A0A6L2L0Q4-F1
#
_cell.length_a   1.000
_cell.length_b   1.000
_cell.length_c   1.000
_cell.angle_alpha   90.00
_cell.angle_beta   90.00
_cell.angle_gamma   90.00
#
_symmetry.space_group_name_H-M   'P 1'
#
loop_
_entity.id
_entity.type
_entity.pdbx_description
1 polymer ?
#
loop_
_entity_poly.entity_id
_entity_poly.type
_entity_poly.pdbx_seq_one_letter_code
_entity_poly.pdbx_strand_id
1 'polypeptide(L)'
;MTEDDNHDGDQPKTSNPSPPVSLRIQQIPHTVSSIKLPILKKGKYDIWAMKMEHYLCHTDYPIWKVIQNGNGLVSVTTDSYGMIKVLPPKTAEEVVARERERKARTTLLMALPEDHLAKFHKMVDAKEMWEAIKSRFGGNDESKKMQKYLLKQ
;
A
#
# COMPACT_ATOMS: atom_id res chain seq x y z
N MET A 1 -17.88 -24.22 -84.29
CA MET A 1 -18.21 -24.71 -82.94
C MET A 1 -17.76 -23.66 -81.97
N THR A 2 -18.76 -22.97 -81.41
CA THR A 2 -18.93 -22.52 -80.02
C THR A 2 -17.71 -22.62 -79.09
N GLU A 3 -17.36 -21.53 -78.42
CA GLU A 3 -17.79 -21.28 -77.03
C GLU A 3 -17.40 -19.87 -76.57
N ASP A 4 -18.35 -19.26 -75.85
CA ASP A 4 -18.35 -17.92 -75.31
C ASP A 4 -17.38 -17.78 -74.12
N ASP A 5 -16.90 -16.57 -73.86
CA ASP A 5 -16.67 -16.17 -72.47
C ASP A 5 -16.87 -14.66 -72.28
N ASN A 6 -17.94 -14.37 -71.56
CA ASN A 6 -18.29 -13.06 -71.04
C ASN A 6 -17.35 -12.71 -69.88
N HIS A 7 -16.76 -11.50 -69.89
CA HIS A 7 -16.46 -10.82 -68.64
C HIS A 7 -16.86 -9.35 -68.71
N ASP A 8 -18.02 -9.12 -68.11
CA ASP A 8 -18.58 -7.83 -67.74
C ASP A 8 -17.64 -7.15 -66.75
N GLY A 9 -17.20 -5.94 -67.09
CA GLY A 9 -16.25 -5.17 -66.31
C GLY A 9 -16.92 -4.55 -65.08
N ASP A 10 -16.86 -5.27 -63.96
CA ASP A 10 -17.25 -4.79 -62.64
C ASP A 10 -16.46 -3.51 -62.27
N GLN A 11 -17.17 -2.40 -62.07
CA GLN A 11 -16.60 -1.19 -61.49
C GLN A 11 -16.25 -1.40 -60.02
N PRO A 12 -15.05 -0.97 -59.54
CA PRO A 12 -14.76 -1.01 -58.12
C PRO A 12 -15.54 0.11 -57.40
N LYS A 13 -16.57 -0.28 -56.64
CA LYS A 13 -17.17 0.57 -55.60
C LYS A 13 -16.08 0.94 -54.59
N THR A 14 -15.69 2.20 -54.56
CA THR A 14 -14.77 2.74 -53.55
C THR A 14 -15.48 2.81 -52.20
N SER A 15 -15.19 1.83 -51.34
CA SER A 15 -15.61 1.80 -49.94
C SER A 15 -14.93 2.95 -49.17
N ASN A 16 -15.71 3.91 -48.70
CA ASN A 16 -15.22 4.93 -47.77
C ASN A 16 -14.78 4.27 -46.45
N PRO A 17 -13.65 4.66 -45.83
CA PRO A 17 -13.27 4.16 -44.52
C PRO A 17 -14.15 4.81 -43.44
N SER A 18 -14.82 3.99 -42.65
CA SER A 18 -15.49 4.42 -41.42
C SER A 18 -14.48 5.08 -40.46
N PRO A 19 -14.84 6.16 -39.75
CA PRO A 19 -13.95 6.76 -38.78
C PRO A 19 -13.66 5.79 -37.62
N PRO A 20 -12.48 5.87 -36.97
CA PRO A 20 -12.14 4.96 -35.89
C PRO A 20 -13.13 5.17 -34.74
N VAL A 21 -13.77 4.08 -34.32
CA VAL A 21 -14.60 4.07 -33.11
C VAL A 21 -13.69 4.40 -31.94
N SER A 22 -13.84 5.62 -31.41
CA SER A 22 -13.18 5.99 -30.16
C SER A 22 -13.71 5.10 -29.05
N LEU A 23 -12.88 4.15 -28.58
CA LEU A 23 -13.12 3.38 -27.36
C LEU A 23 -13.22 4.34 -26.19
N ARG A 24 -14.44 4.82 -25.92
CA ARG A 24 -14.76 5.55 -24.70
C ARG A 24 -14.70 4.53 -23.57
N ILE A 25 -13.52 4.36 -22.99
CA ILE A 25 -13.39 3.73 -21.68
C ILE A 25 -14.29 4.56 -20.76
N GLN A 26 -15.45 4.02 -20.42
CA GLN A 26 -16.26 4.59 -19.35
C GLN A 26 -15.37 4.50 -18.11
N GLN A 27 -14.74 5.62 -17.74
CA GLN A 27 -14.18 5.74 -16.40
C GLN A 27 -15.35 5.57 -15.47
N ILE A 28 -15.51 4.36 -14.95
CA ILE A 28 -16.31 4.12 -13.77
C ILE A 28 -15.80 5.14 -12.75
N PRO A 29 -16.67 6.00 -12.19
CA PRO A 29 -16.29 6.81 -11.06
C PRO A 29 -15.89 5.84 -9.96
N HIS A 30 -14.60 5.58 -9.82
CA HIS A 30 -14.09 5.01 -8.59
C HIS A 30 -14.22 6.15 -7.61
N THR A 31 -15.30 6.14 -6.84
CA THR A 31 -15.41 6.94 -5.64
C THR A 31 -14.23 6.50 -4.76
N VAL A 32 -13.09 7.18 -4.88
CA VAL A 32 -12.00 7.04 -3.94
C VAL A 32 -12.60 7.52 -2.63
N SER A 33 -13.02 6.59 -1.79
CA SER A 33 -13.37 6.89 -0.41
C SER A 33 -12.16 7.62 0.16
N SER A 34 -12.28 8.93 0.37
CA SER A 34 -11.21 9.74 0.93
C SER A 34 -11.13 9.45 2.42
N ILE A 35 -10.73 8.22 2.78
CA ILE A 35 -10.53 7.85 4.17
C ILE A 35 -9.36 8.68 4.67
N LYS A 36 -9.61 9.49 5.69
CA LYS A 36 -8.60 10.34 6.31
C LYS A 36 -7.65 9.49 7.15
N LEU A 37 -6.35 9.75 7.04
CA LEU A 37 -5.33 9.12 7.91
C LEU A 37 -5.66 9.42 9.39
N PRO A 38 -5.80 8.40 10.24
CA PRO A 38 -6.09 8.61 11.65
C PRO A 38 -4.84 9.08 12.40
N ILE A 39 -4.97 10.20 13.12
CA ILE A 39 -3.90 10.74 13.98
C ILE A 39 -4.07 10.23 15.41
N LEU A 40 -2.99 9.72 15.99
CA LEU A 40 -2.96 9.20 17.34
C LEU A 40 -3.16 10.33 18.35
N LYS A 41 -4.10 10.13 19.27
CA LYS A 41 -4.38 11.04 20.39
C LYS A 41 -4.07 10.36 21.71
N LYS A 42 -3.65 11.14 22.71
CA LYS A 42 -3.39 10.66 24.07
C LYS A 42 -4.60 9.93 24.63
N GLY A 43 -4.39 8.73 25.18
CA GLY A 43 -5.47 7.91 25.77
C GLY A 43 -6.44 7.28 24.76
N LYS A 44 -6.19 7.40 23.44
CA LYS A 44 -7.08 6.87 22.39
C LYS A 44 -6.40 5.82 21.51
N TYR A 45 -5.42 5.10 22.06
CA TYR A 45 -4.62 4.13 21.32
C TYR A 45 -5.48 3.04 20.67
N ASP A 46 -6.38 2.39 21.40
CA ASP A 46 -7.15 1.25 20.85
C ASP A 46 -8.03 1.67 19.68
N ILE A 47 -8.74 2.80 19.82
CA ILE A 47 -9.55 3.38 18.75
C ILE A 47 -8.67 3.77 17.55
N TRP A 48 -7.50 4.35 17.82
CA TRP A 48 -6.57 4.71 16.76
C TRP A 48 -6.03 3.47 16.05
N ALA A 49 -5.63 2.42 16.78
CA ALA A 49 -5.08 1.20 16.22
C ALA A 49 -6.09 0.50 15.30
N MET A 50 -7.35 0.39 15.73
CA MET A 50 -8.44 -0.13 14.89
C MET A 50 -8.63 0.70 13.61
N LYS A 51 -8.63 2.04 13.72
CA LYS A 51 -8.76 2.93 12.56
C LYS A 51 -7.56 2.85 11.62
N MET A 52 -6.37 2.71 12.17
CA MET A 52 -5.12 2.65 11.41
C MET A 52 -5.01 1.34 10.64
N GLU A 53 -5.35 0.21 11.27
CA GLU A 53 -5.48 -1.08 10.60
C GLU A 53 -6.50 -1.00 9.45
N HIS A 54 -7.71 -0.50 9.73
CA HIS A 54 -8.74 -0.36 8.70
C HIS A 54 -8.30 0.56 7.55
N TYR A 55 -7.65 1.69 7.85
CA TYR A 55 -7.10 2.60 6.86
C TYR A 55 -6.07 1.91 5.96
N LEU A 56 -5.10 1.21 6.53
CA LEU A 56 -4.05 0.54 5.77
C LEU A 56 -4.61 -0.62 4.94
N CYS A 57 -5.49 -1.44 5.51
CA CYS A 57 -6.15 -2.53 4.79
C CYS A 57 -6.98 -2.03 3.60
N HIS A 58 -7.67 -0.89 3.74
CA HIS A 58 -8.48 -0.31 2.68
C HIS A 58 -7.64 0.37 1.59
N THR A 59 -6.59 1.10 1.98
CA THR A 59 -5.79 1.91 1.05
C THR A 59 -4.69 1.12 0.34
N ASP A 60 -4.02 0.20 1.05
CA ASP A 60 -2.88 -0.55 0.54
C ASP A 60 -2.60 -1.76 1.46
N TYR A 61 -3.36 -2.84 1.28
CA TYR A 61 -3.21 -4.07 2.08
C TYR A 61 -1.77 -4.62 2.17
N PRO A 62 -0.95 -4.61 1.10
CA PRO A 62 0.47 -4.94 1.20
C PRO A 62 1.25 -4.16 2.27
N ILE A 63 0.91 -2.90 2.55
CA ILE A 63 1.54 -2.10 3.59
C ILE A 63 1.19 -2.60 4.99
N TRP A 64 -0.07 -2.99 5.21
CA TRP A 64 -0.46 -3.64 6.46
C TRP A 64 0.30 -4.95 6.67
N LYS A 65 0.48 -5.75 5.61
CA LYS A 65 1.27 -6.98 5.68
C LYS A 65 2.73 -6.75 6.06
N VAL A 66 3.35 -5.68 5.59
CA VAL A 66 4.72 -5.31 6.01
C VAL A 66 4.77 -5.00 7.51
N ILE A 67 3.80 -4.26 8.05
CA ILE A 67 3.74 -3.94 9.49
C ILE A 67 3.52 -5.20 10.34
N GLN A 68 2.72 -6.16 9.87
CA GLN A 68 2.46 -7.40 10.62
C GLN A 68 3.65 -8.37 10.58
N ASN A 69 4.20 -8.58 9.38
CA ASN A 69 5.21 -9.60 9.16
C ASN A 69 6.62 -9.09 9.49
N GLY A 70 6.86 -7.79 9.36
CA GLY A 70 8.18 -7.18 9.40
C GLY A 70 8.82 -7.19 8.02
N ASN A 71 10.00 -6.57 7.92
CA ASN A 71 10.71 -6.45 6.65
C ASN A 71 10.99 -7.84 6.06
N GLY A 72 10.32 -8.18 4.97
CA GLY A 72 10.60 -9.35 4.15
C GLY A 72 11.48 -8.94 2.97
N LEU A 73 12.55 -9.72 2.72
CA LEU A 73 13.46 -9.57 1.59
C LEU A 73 14.35 -8.31 1.64
N VAL A 74 15.02 -8.06 2.76
CA VAL A 74 16.20 -7.17 2.79
C VAL A 74 17.44 -8.04 2.77
N SER A 75 18.17 -8.02 1.65
CA SER A 75 19.53 -8.57 1.60
C SER A 75 20.42 -7.77 2.54
N VAL A 76 20.79 -8.37 3.67
CA VAL A 76 21.76 -7.82 4.62
C VAL A 76 22.97 -8.73 4.70
N THR A 77 24.16 -8.14 4.82
CA THR A 77 25.41 -8.87 5.04
C THR A 77 26.04 -8.38 6.32
N THR A 78 26.49 -9.31 7.15
CA THR A 78 27.24 -9.02 8.37
C THR A 78 28.71 -8.97 8.03
N ASP A 79 29.40 -7.87 8.33
CA ASP A 79 30.85 -7.82 8.15
C ASP A 79 31.60 -8.54 9.27
N SER A 80 32.93 -8.63 9.16
CA SER A 80 33.81 -9.32 10.11
C SER A 80 33.73 -8.77 11.54
N TYR A 81 33.12 -7.59 11.74
CA TYR A 81 32.93 -6.95 13.05
C TYR A 81 31.49 -7.10 13.56
N GLY A 82 30.65 -7.88 12.90
CA GLY A 82 29.26 -8.08 13.31
C GLY A 82 28.31 -6.96 12.87
N MET A 83 28.76 -6.01 12.05
CA MET A 83 27.91 -4.89 11.63
C MET A 83 27.02 -5.29 10.46
N ILE A 84 25.71 -5.08 10.61
CA ILE A 84 24.71 -5.35 9.57
C ILE A 84 24.78 -4.25 8.51
N LYS A 85 25.11 -4.62 7.27
CA LYS A 85 25.08 -3.73 6.09
C LYS A 85 23.94 -4.12 5.16
N VAL A 86 23.10 -3.13 4.82
CA VAL A 86 22.03 -3.30 3.82
C VAL A 86 22.64 -3.26 2.43
N LEU A 87 22.38 -4.29 1.62
CA LEU A 87 22.88 -4.36 0.25
C LEU A 87 21.98 -3.60 -0.73
N PRO A 88 22.56 -3.16 -1.86
CA PRO A 88 21.77 -2.72 -3.02
C PRO A 88 20.77 -3.80 -3.45
N PRO A 89 19.60 -3.42 -3.97
CA PRO A 89 18.61 -4.39 -4.43
C PRO A 89 19.14 -5.12 -5.65
N LYS A 90 19.01 -6.44 -5.64
CA LYS A 90 19.40 -7.31 -6.76
C LYS A 90 18.21 -7.70 -7.62
N THR A 91 16.99 -7.65 -7.07
CA THR A 91 15.76 -8.03 -7.77
C THR A 91 14.71 -6.93 -7.71
N ALA A 92 13.74 -6.96 -8.64
CA ALA A 92 12.63 -6.03 -8.66
C ALA A 92 11.75 -6.16 -7.40
N GLU A 93 11.60 -7.39 -6.88
CA GLU A 93 10.85 -7.68 -5.66
C GLU A 93 11.49 -7.01 -4.44
N GLU A 94 12.82 -7.00 -4.33
CA GLU A 94 13.53 -6.30 -3.25
C GLU A 94 13.38 -4.77 -3.32
N VAL A 95 13.31 -4.20 -4.52
CA VAL A 95 13.04 -2.76 -4.71
C VAL A 95 11.63 -2.45 -4.20
N VAL A 96 10.64 -3.24 -4.64
CA VAL A 96 9.24 -3.06 -4.25
C VAL A 96 9.04 -3.29 -2.74
N ALA A 97 9.71 -4.27 -2.16
CA ALA A 97 9.66 -4.53 -0.71
C ALA A 97 10.20 -3.33 0.09
N ARG A 98 11.36 -2.77 -0.32
CA ARG A 98 11.91 -1.56 0.30
C ARG A 98 11.01 -0.33 0.16
N GLU A 99 10.34 -0.19 -0.98
CA GLU A 99 9.38 0.89 -1.18
C GLU A 99 8.20 0.77 -0.21
N ARG A 100 7.64 -0.43 -0.08
CA ARG A 100 6.54 -0.70 0.85
C ARG A 100 6.95 -0.47 2.30
N GLU A 101 8.14 -0.91 2.68
CA GLU A 101 8.71 -0.63 4.01
C GLU A 101 8.81 0.88 4.28
N ARG A 102 9.37 1.64 3.35
CA ARG A 102 9.48 3.09 3.49
C ARG A 102 8.11 3.75 3.60
N LYS A 103 7.15 3.33 2.78
CA LYS A 103 5.77 3.82 2.79
C LYS A 103 5.06 3.46 4.11
N ALA A 104 5.26 2.24 4.62
CA ALA A 104 4.74 1.82 5.92
C ALA A 104 5.25 2.71 7.06
N ARG A 105 6.58 2.87 7.15
CA ARG A 105 7.22 3.75 8.14
C ARG A 105 6.74 5.19 8.04
N THR A 106 6.67 5.73 6.83
CA THR A 106 6.22 7.12 6.60
C THR A 106 4.76 7.29 7.02
N THR A 107 3.90 6.32 6.70
CA THR A 107 2.47 6.38 7.06
C THR A 107 2.27 6.30 8.58
N LEU A 108 3.00 5.42 9.27
CA LEU A 108 3.00 5.36 10.73
C LEU A 108 3.51 6.66 11.34
N LEU A 109 4.60 7.23 10.81
CA LEU A 109 5.17 8.48 11.30
C LEU A 109 4.20 9.65 11.16
N MET A 110 3.52 9.79 10.01
CA MET A 110 2.49 10.82 9.79
C MET A 110 1.24 10.66 10.67
N ALA A 111 0.99 9.44 11.16
CA ALA A 111 -0.13 9.16 12.06
C ALA A 111 0.18 9.48 13.52
N LEU A 112 1.41 9.89 13.85
CA LEU A 112 1.84 10.25 15.20
C LEU A 112 1.85 11.77 15.43
N PRO A 113 1.63 12.23 16.68
CA PRO A 113 1.81 13.63 17.04
C PRO A 113 3.31 14.02 17.03
N GLU A 114 3.58 15.29 16.78
CA GLU A 114 4.93 15.83 16.52
C GLU A 114 5.91 15.63 17.67
N ASP A 115 5.42 15.71 18.90
CA ASP A 115 6.17 15.56 20.15
C ASP A 115 6.81 14.16 20.33
N HIS A 116 6.43 13.20 19.50
CA HIS A 116 6.92 11.83 19.55
C HIS A 116 7.74 11.42 18.30
N LEU A 117 7.75 12.23 17.24
CA LEU A 117 8.36 11.85 15.95
C LEU A 117 9.84 11.50 16.04
N ALA A 118 10.63 12.29 16.79
CA ALA A 118 12.08 12.09 16.89
C ALA A 118 12.47 10.70 17.43
N LYS A 119 11.63 10.10 18.29
CA LYS A 119 11.85 8.77 18.83
C LYS A 119 11.61 7.68 17.78
N PHE A 120 10.57 7.83 16.98
CA PHE A 120 10.16 6.81 15.99
C PHE A 120 10.90 6.96 14.65
N HIS A 121 11.33 8.16 14.27
CA HIS A 121 12.06 8.41 13.02
C HIS A 121 13.34 7.55 12.85
N LYS A 122 13.99 7.19 13.96
CA LYS A 122 15.21 6.37 13.97
C LYS A 122 14.96 4.88 13.70
N MET A 123 13.72 4.40 13.81
CA MET A 123 13.39 2.99 13.62
C MET A 123 13.42 2.67 12.14
N VAL A 124 14.14 1.61 11.78
CA VAL A 124 14.36 1.20 10.38
C VAL A 124 13.33 0.21 9.87
N ASP A 125 12.53 -0.38 10.78
CA ASP A 125 11.51 -1.38 10.50
C ASP A 125 10.13 -0.90 11.01
N ALA A 126 9.11 -1.04 10.16
CA ALA A 126 7.74 -0.60 10.39
C ALA A 126 7.01 -1.45 11.44
N LYS A 127 7.34 -2.74 11.54
CA LYS A 127 6.80 -3.63 12.56
C LYS A 127 7.36 -3.27 13.93
N GLU A 128 8.67 -3.07 14.04
CA GLU A 128 9.29 -2.58 15.27
C GLU A 128 8.71 -1.22 15.67
N MET A 129 8.50 -0.33 14.70
CA MET A 129 7.84 0.96 14.92
C MET A 129 6.42 0.78 15.47
N TRP A 130 5.61 -0.09 14.87
CA TRP A 130 4.26 -0.40 15.35
C TRP A 130 4.25 -0.96 16.77
N GLU A 131 5.13 -1.92 17.08
CA GLU A 131 5.23 -2.49 18.42
C GLU A 131 5.71 -1.47 19.46
N ALA A 132 6.61 -0.56 19.08
CA ALA A 132 7.04 0.53 19.95
C ALA A 132 5.91 1.54 20.20
N ILE A 133 5.07 1.83 19.21
CA ILE A 133 3.86 2.66 19.37
C ILE A 133 2.90 1.93 20.34
N LYS A 134 2.63 0.65 20.12
CA LYS A 134 1.79 -0.18 20.99
C LYS A 134 2.29 -0.19 22.43
N SER A 135 3.58 -0.42 22.64
CA SER A 135 4.21 -0.41 23.96
C SER A 135 4.05 0.94 24.66
N ARG A 136 4.24 2.05 23.94
CA ARG A 136 4.18 3.39 24.54
C ARG A 136 2.74 3.84 24.83
N PHE A 137 1.78 3.51 23.97
CA PHE A 137 0.43 4.08 24.06
C PHE A 137 -0.65 3.08 24.46
N GLY A 138 -0.46 1.78 24.24
CA GLY A 138 -1.44 0.73 24.58
C GLY A 138 -1.43 0.30 26.05
N GLY A 139 -0.43 0.71 26.84
CA GLY A 139 -0.35 0.38 28.27
C GLY A 139 -1.08 1.35 29.23
N ASN A 140 -1.77 2.38 28.71
CA ASN A 140 -2.35 3.42 29.54
C ASN A 140 -3.68 2.98 30.21
N ASP A 141 -4.09 3.68 31.27
CA ASP A 141 -5.28 3.31 32.06
C ASP A 141 -6.57 3.31 31.25
N GLU A 142 -6.71 4.20 30.27
CA GLU A 142 -7.87 4.23 29.37
C GLU A 142 -7.90 3.01 28.45
N SER A 143 -6.74 2.56 27.98
CA SER A 143 -6.63 1.36 27.17
C SER A 143 -6.95 0.09 27.97
N LYS A 144 -6.46 0.01 29.20
CA LYS A 144 -6.83 -1.06 30.14
C LYS A 144 -8.33 -1.07 30.45
N LYS A 145 -8.95 0.11 30.64
CA LYS A 145 -10.41 0.23 30.83
C LYS A 145 -11.18 -0.27 29.60
N MET A 146 -10.73 0.10 28.39
CA MET A 146 -11.36 -0.34 27.15
C MET A 146 -11.23 -1.84 26.93
N GLN A 147 -10.04 -2.42 27.16
CA GLN A 147 -9.84 -3.87 27.10
C GLN A 147 -10.74 -4.60 28.09
N LYS A 148 -10.88 -4.10 29.33
CA LYS A 148 -11.79 -4.66 30.34
C LYS A 148 -13.26 -4.57 29.93
N TYR A 149 -13.66 -3.52 29.20
CA TYR A 149 -15.02 -3.41 28.66
C TYR A 149 -15.28 -4.45 27.57
N LEU A 150 -14.34 -4.61 26.62
CA LEU A 150 -14.45 -5.58 25.53
C LEU A 150 -14.48 -7.04 26.02
N LEU A 151 -13.70 -7.38 27.06
CA LEU A 151 -13.67 -8.73 27.65
C LEU A 151 -14.91 -9.09 28.49
N LYS A 152 -15.78 -8.12 28.76
CA LYS A 152 -17.02 -8.32 29.53
C LYS A 152 -18.28 -8.46 28.66
N GLN A 153 -18.14 -8.27 27.34
CA GLN A 153 -19.18 -8.57 26.36
C GLN A 153 -19.06 -10.02 25.92
#